data_AF-A0A914IF10-F1
#
_entry.id   AF-A0A914IF10-F1
#
_cell.length_a   1.000
_cell.length_b   1.000
_cell.length_c   1.000
_cell.angle_alpha   90.00
_cell.angle_beta   90.00
_cell.angle_gamma   90.00
#
_symmetry.space_group_name_H-M   'P 1'
#
loop_
_entity.id
_entity.type
_entity.pdbx_description
1 polymer ?
#
loop_
_entity_poly.entity_id
_entity_poly.type
_entity_poly.pdbx_seq_one_letter_code
_entity_poly.pdbx_strand_id
1 'polypeptide(L)'
;MTERQLAGLSMLGISKAYDMLTNVEYLVDRTIDVYGIKIFGSPWHPMPGYSFYRSRGQALLHKWNSIPAKVDVLVTHTPPLGHGDYNAWNKCDGVLAGCAELLNTVEYRVKPKFHVFGHIHDRHGATTNGHTTFINASICDHKLNVNNPPIIFDIPLPYGQSKTDSSSEVSSEASSEQMSMSSASLSPFEEDSD
;
A
#
# COMPACT_ATOMS: atom_id res chain seq x y z
N MET A 1 10.47 -1.71 -24.72
CA MET A 1 9.37 -1.33 -25.64
C MET A 1 9.91 -1.35 -27.05
N THR A 2 9.15 -1.85 -28.01
CA THR A 2 9.51 -1.78 -29.42
C THR A 2 9.23 -0.38 -29.97
N GLU A 3 9.86 -0.01 -31.08
CA GLU A 3 9.59 1.28 -31.76
C GLU A 3 8.11 1.45 -32.11
N ARG A 4 7.44 0.35 -32.51
CA ARG A 4 6.00 0.33 -32.78
C ARG A 4 5.15 0.67 -31.55
N GLN A 5 5.55 0.18 -30.36
CA GLN A 5 4.86 0.51 -29.10
C GLN A 5 5.06 1.98 -28.72
N LEU A 6 6.26 2.51 -28.91
CA LEU A 6 6.57 3.92 -28.64
C LEU A 6 5.82 4.86 -29.59
N ALA A 7 5.75 4.53 -30.88
CA ALA A 7 4.96 5.28 -31.86
C ALA A 7 3.47 5.30 -31.49
N GLY A 8 2.91 4.16 -31.06
CA GLY A 8 1.52 4.07 -30.58
C GLY A 8 1.25 4.97 -29.37
N LEU A 9 2.13 4.97 -28.37
CA LEU A 9 2.00 5.86 -27.20
C LEU A 9 2.11 7.34 -27.61
N SER A 10 3.07 7.67 -28.48
CA SER A 10 3.25 9.03 -28.98
C SER A 10 2.02 9.55 -29.74
N MET A 11 1.34 8.72 -30.53
CA MET A 11 0.11 9.09 -31.23
C MET A 11 -1.05 9.39 -30.27
N LEU A 12 -1.05 8.77 -29.09
CA LEU A 12 -2.03 9.01 -28.04
C LEU A 12 -1.66 10.19 -27.13
N GLY A 13 -0.54 10.88 -27.38
CA GLY A 13 -0.01 11.93 -26.50
C GLY A 13 0.52 11.38 -25.16
N ILE A 14 0.76 10.08 -25.07
CA ILE A 14 1.16 9.39 -23.84
C ILE A 14 2.68 9.27 -23.82
N SER A 15 3.30 9.91 -22.84
CA SER A 15 4.76 9.90 -22.72
C SER A 15 5.29 8.67 -21.99
N LYS A 16 4.50 8.10 -21.06
CA LYS A 16 4.87 6.92 -20.27
C LYS A 16 3.71 5.95 -20.23
N ALA A 17 3.99 4.67 -20.52
CA ALA A 17 2.95 3.65 -20.59
C ALA A 17 2.10 3.54 -19.30
N TYR A 18 2.68 3.83 -18.13
CA TYR A 18 1.96 3.80 -16.87
C TYR A 18 0.96 4.95 -16.68
N ASP A 19 1.05 6.02 -17.49
CA ASP A 19 0.05 7.11 -17.48
C ASP A 19 -1.33 6.60 -17.97
N MET A 20 -1.38 5.43 -18.61
CA MET A 20 -2.63 4.75 -18.99
C MET A 20 -3.38 4.11 -17.80
N LEU A 21 -2.73 3.97 -16.65
CA LEU A 21 -3.29 3.27 -15.50
C LEU A 21 -4.09 4.24 -14.61
N THR A 22 -5.29 4.62 -15.04
CA THR A 22 -6.09 5.69 -14.40
C THR A 22 -6.67 5.33 -13.03
N ASN A 23 -6.80 4.04 -12.72
CA ASN A 23 -7.45 3.55 -11.51
C ASN A 23 -6.47 2.92 -10.52
N VAL A 24 -5.18 3.24 -10.64
CA VAL A 24 -4.13 2.73 -9.76
C VAL A 24 -3.18 3.85 -9.36
N GLU A 25 -2.61 3.70 -8.18
CA GLU A 25 -1.50 4.55 -7.75
C GLU A 25 -0.17 3.86 -8.10
N TYR A 26 0.51 4.34 -9.13
CA TYR A 26 1.76 3.73 -9.61
C TYR A 26 2.98 4.20 -8.78
N LEU A 27 3.62 3.27 -8.06
CA LEU A 27 4.75 3.57 -7.16
C LEU A 27 6.08 3.08 -7.75
N VAL A 28 7.04 4.01 -7.92
CA VAL A 28 8.46 3.71 -8.18
C VAL A 28 9.31 4.59 -7.28
N ASP A 29 9.92 3.98 -6.26
CA ASP A 29 10.80 4.64 -5.29
C ASP A 29 10.12 5.84 -4.60
N ARG A 30 8.81 5.74 -4.31
CA ARG A 30 8.02 6.81 -3.69
C ARG A 30 7.03 6.27 -2.65
N THR A 31 6.64 7.17 -1.74
CA THR A 31 5.62 6.95 -0.72
C THR A 31 4.29 7.58 -1.13
N ILE A 32 3.20 6.94 -0.72
CA ILE A 32 1.87 7.55 -0.65
C ILE A 32 1.32 7.42 0.76
N ASP A 33 0.36 8.27 1.09
CA ASP A 33 -0.36 8.25 2.35
C ASP A 33 -1.83 7.97 2.05
N VAL A 34 -2.36 6.89 2.64
CA VAL A 34 -3.75 6.46 2.44
C VAL A 34 -4.38 6.29 3.82
N TYR A 35 -5.28 7.20 4.20
CA TYR A 35 -5.90 7.25 5.53
C TYR A 35 -4.87 7.25 6.68
N GLY A 36 -3.75 7.96 6.52
CA GLY A 36 -2.65 8.01 7.49
C GLY A 36 -1.66 6.84 7.42
N ILE A 37 -1.88 5.87 6.52
CA ILE A 37 -1.00 4.71 6.33
C ILE A 37 0.04 5.01 5.26
N LYS A 38 1.33 4.94 5.63
CA LYS A 38 2.43 5.20 4.70
C LYS A 38 2.81 3.94 3.94
N ILE A 39 2.59 3.97 2.63
CA ILE A 39 2.89 2.88 1.71
C ILE A 39 4.04 3.30 0.80
N PHE A 40 5.16 2.57 0.82
CA PHE A 40 6.29 2.81 -0.08
C PHE A 40 6.40 1.67 -1.10
N GLY A 41 6.54 2.01 -2.37
CA GLY A 41 6.65 1.02 -3.45
C GLY A 41 7.96 1.12 -4.23
N SER A 42 8.61 -0.01 -4.49
CA SER A 42 9.85 -0.06 -5.28
C SER A 42 9.99 -1.35 -6.10
N PRO A 43 10.27 -1.28 -7.41
CA PRO A 43 10.18 -2.42 -8.32
C PRO A 43 11.46 -3.25 -8.47
N TRP A 44 12.58 -2.83 -7.86
CA TRP A 44 13.89 -3.42 -8.17
C TRP A 44 14.00 -4.88 -7.76
N HIS A 45 14.78 -5.66 -8.53
CA HIS A 45 14.97 -7.08 -8.25
C HIS A 45 16.30 -7.61 -8.86
N PRO A 46 16.81 -8.76 -8.39
CA PRO A 46 18.11 -9.30 -8.80
C PRO A 46 18.07 -10.27 -10.00
N MET A 47 17.02 -10.28 -10.83
CA MET A 47 16.89 -11.22 -11.97
C MET A 47 17.34 -10.56 -13.29
N PRO A 48 18.48 -10.96 -13.88
CA PRO A 48 18.97 -10.38 -15.13
C PRO A 48 18.00 -10.58 -16.29
N GLY A 49 17.98 -9.64 -17.23
CA GLY A 49 17.18 -9.73 -18.46
C GLY A 49 15.76 -9.15 -18.36
N TYR A 50 15.34 -8.67 -17.19
CA TYR A 50 14.03 -8.04 -16.98
C TYR A 50 14.16 -6.56 -16.58
N SER A 51 13.09 -5.81 -16.79
CA SER A 51 12.98 -4.40 -16.38
C SER A 51 13.17 -4.25 -14.88
N PHE A 52 13.81 -3.17 -14.43
CA PHE A 52 14.13 -2.93 -13.01
C PHE A 52 15.14 -3.92 -12.40
N TYR A 53 15.87 -4.66 -13.23
CA TYR A 53 17.03 -5.43 -12.78
C TYR A 53 18.13 -4.53 -12.19
N ARG A 54 18.68 -4.95 -11.05
CA ARG A 54 19.96 -4.48 -10.52
C ARG A 54 20.75 -5.66 -9.97
N SER A 55 22.08 -5.59 -10.04
CA SER A 55 22.94 -6.63 -9.47
C SER A 55 22.78 -6.70 -7.94
N ARG A 56 22.92 -7.90 -7.37
CA ARG A 56 23.00 -8.10 -5.91
C ARG A 56 24.14 -7.28 -5.29
N GLY A 57 24.04 -7.00 -3.99
CA GLY A 57 25.00 -6.15 -3.28
C GLY A 57 24.70 -4.67 -3.46
N GLN A 58 25.75 -3.87 -3.68
CA GLN A 58 25.70 -2.41 -3.58
C GLN A 58 24.68 -1.73 -4.50
N ALA A 59 24.46 -2.26 -5.71
CA ALA A 59 23.53 -1.66 -6.66
C ALA A 59 22.07 -1.75 -6.19
N LEU A 60 21.68 -2.88 -5.57
CA LEU A 60 20.37 -3.02 -4.93
C LEU A 60 20.32 -2.26 -3.60
N LEU A 61 21.38 -2.32 -2.78
CA LEU A 61 21.42 -1.55 -1.52
C LEU A 61 21.22 -0.05 -1.76
N HIS A 62 21.80 0.51 -2.81
CA HIS A 62 21.61 1.91 -3.16
C HIS A 62 20.13 2.25 -3.41
N LYS A 63 19.36 1.32 -3.99
CA LYS A 63 17.91 1.46 -4.14
C LYS A 63 17.18 1.33 -2.81
N TRP A 64 17.54 0.35 -1.99
CA TRP A 64 16.92 0.17 -0.69
C TRP A 64 17.17 1.33 0.27
N ASN A 65 18.32 2.01 0.14
CA ASN A 65 18.63 3.22 0.91
C ASN A 65 17.68 4.39 0.64
N SER A 66 16.93 4.41 -0.48
CA SER A 66 15.92 5.45 -0.72
C SER A 66 14.61 5.20 0.00
N ILE A 67 14.41 4.00 0.59
CA ILE A 67 13.21 3.71 1.39
C ILE A 67 13.26 4.60 2.65
N PRO A 68 12.26 5.46 2.89
CA PRO A 68 12.25 6.32 4.06
C PRO A 68 12.07 5.50 5.34
N ALA A 69 12.44 6.09 6.48
CA ALA A 69 12.07 5.54 7.78
C ALA A 69 10.55 5.68 8.01
N LYS A 70 9.99 4.86 8.91
CA LYS A 70 8.57 4.91 9.31
C LYS A 70 7.57 4.65 8.17
N VAL A 71 7.87 3.65 7.34
CA VAL A 71 6.89 3.11 6.38
C VAL A 71 6.05 2.06 7.10
N ASP A 72 4.73 2.11 6.97
CA ASP A 72 3.83 1.10 7.55
C ASP A 72 3.77 -0.15 6.68
N VAL A 73 3.66 0.06 5.36
CA VAL A 73 3.59 -1.00 4.34
C VAL A 73 4.68 -0.79 3.29
N LEU A 74 5.60 -1.74 3.20
CA LEU A 74 6.59 -1.79 2.13
C LEU A 74 6.08 -2.72 1.02
N VAL A 75 6.11 -2.24 -0.23
CA VAL A 75 5.77 -3.03 -1.41
C VAL A 75 7.00 -3.15 -2.30
N THR A 76 7.49 -4.37 -2.53
CA THR A 76 8.61 -4.63 -3.46
C THR A 76 8.25 -5.72 -4.46
N HIS A 77 8.92 -5.75 -5.61
CA HIS A 77 8.75 -6.89 -6.51
C HIS A 77 9.41 -8.15 -5.94
N THR A 78 10.69 -8.05 -5.55
CA THR A 78 11.48 -9.15 -5.01
C THR A 78 11.19 -9.41 -3.53
N PRO A 79 11.23 -10.66 -3.06
CA PRO A 79 11.23 -10.96 -1.62
C PRO A 79 12.56 -10.56 -0.96
N PRO A 80 12.56 -10.26 0.37
CA PRO A 80 13.76 -10.29 1.18
C PRO A 80 14.23 -11.74 1.36
N LEU A 81 15.53 -11.93 1.60
CA LEU A 81 16.11 -13.26 1.82
C LEU A 81 15.39 -13.98 2.98
N GLY A 82 15.05 -15.27 2.80
CA GLY A 82 14.48 -16.13 3.84
C GLY A 82 12.96 -16.01 4.04
N HIS A 83 12.29 -15.08 3.35
CA HIS A 83 10.83 -14.92 3.42
C HIS A 83 10.19 -15.10 2.05
N GLY A 84 9.51 -16.23 1.85
CA GLY A 84 8.76 -16.50 0.62
C GLY A 84 9.61 -16.56 -0.64
N ASP A 85 10.90 -16.89 -0.52
CA ASP A 85 11.90 -16.73 -1.59
C ASP A 85 12.54 -18.04 -2.07
N TYR A 86 12.11 -19.17 -1.54
CA TYR A 86 12.54 -20.50 -1.97
C TYR A 86 11.94 -20.85 -3.33
N ASN A 87 12.79 -21.22 -4.28
CA ASN A 87 12.36 -21.72 -5.58
C ASN A 87 12.22 -23.24 -5.55
N ALA A 88 11.10 -23.74 -6.08
CA ALA A 88 10.87 -25.16 -6.34
C ALA A 88 10.80 -25.47 -7.86
N TRP A 89 11.16 -24.51 -8.71
CA TRP A 89 11.23 -24.72 -10.15
C TRP A 89 12.50 -25.48 -10.54
N ASN A 90 12.36 -26.54 -11.35
CA ASN A 90 13.41 -27.51 -11.67
C ASN A 90 14.82 -26.96 -11.97
N LYS A 91 14.97 -25.76 -12.55
CA LYS A 91 16.31 -25.20 -12.86
C LYS A 91 16.94 -24.41 -11.70
N CYS A 92 16.19 -24.11 -10.65
CA CYS A 92 16.64 -23.36 -9.48
C CYS A 92 16.11 -23.94 -8.16
N ASP A 93 15.73 -25.23 -8.14
CA ASP A 93 15.26 -25.88 -6.92
C ASP A 93 16.29 -25.78 -5.79
N GLY A 94 15.81 -25.47 -4.58
CA GLY A 94 16.67 -25.26 -3.41
C GLY A 94 17.29 -23.87 -3.31
N VAL A 95 17.18 -23.03 -4.35
CA VAL A 95 17.80 -21.69 -4.34
C VAL A 95 16.88 -20.67 -3.68
N LEU A 96 17.42 -19.97 -2.67
CA LEU A 96 16.81 -18.78 -2.10
C LEU A 96 17.09 -17.58 -3.02
N ALA A 97 16.03 -17.04 -3.63
CA ALA A 97 16.15 -15.91 -4.56
C ALA A 97 16.02 -14.55 -3.89
N GLY A 98 15.74 -14.48 -2.59
CA GLY A 98 15.51 -13.21 -1.90
C GLY A 98 16.77 -12.35 -1.81
N CYS A 99 16.58 -11.06 -1.56
CA CYS A 99 17.67 -10.09 -1.47
C CYS A 99 18.12 -9.90 -0.03
N ALA A 100 19.40 -10.15 0.25
CA ALA A 100 20.00 -9.98 1.58
C ALA A 100 20.02 -8.51 2.02
N GLU A 101 20.32 -7.59 1.10
CA GLU A 101 20.33 -6.15 1.37
C GLU A 101 18.92 -5.63 1.71
N LEU A 102 17.89 -6.21 1.08
CA LEU A 102 16.50 -5.88 1.38
C LEU A 102 16.10 -6.41 2.76
N LEU A 103 16.46 -7.67 3.09
CA LEU A 103 16.24 -8.22 4.43
C LEU A 103 16.88 -7.33 5.49
N ASN A 104 18.17 -7.01 5.35
CA ASN A 104 18.88 -6.15 6.31
C ASN A 104 18.21 -4.77 6.44
N THR A 105 17.74 -4.20 5.31
CA THR A 105 17.04 -2.92 5.31
C THR A 105 15.73 -3.00 6.11
N VAL A 106 14.96 -4.07 5.92
CA VAL A 106 13.68 -4.29 6.59
C VAL A 106 13.89 -4.56 8.08
N GLU A 107 14.79 -5.47 8.41
CA GLU A 107 15.06 -5.92 9.79
C GLU A 107 15.66 -4.82 10.66
N TYR A 108 16.61 -4.05 10.14
CA TYR A 108 17.41 -3.17 10.99
C TYR A 108 17.03 -1.69 10.87
N ARG A 109 16.44 -1.25 9.76
CA ARG A 109 16.22 0.18 9.51
C ARG A 109 14.76 0.57 9.31
N VAL A 110 14.07 -0.04 8.35
CA VAL A 110 12.73 0.41 7.95
C VAL A 110 11.67 -0.16 8.88
N LYS A 111 11.77 -1.45 9.22
CA LYS A 111 10.88 -2.15 10.15
C LYS A 111 9.38 -1.90 9.90
N PRO A 112 8.87 -2.10 8.67
CA PRO A 112 7.46 -1.92 8.37
C PRO A 112 6.62 -2.97 9.09
N LYS A 113 5.34 -2.70 9.34
CA LYS A 113 4.42 -3.71 9.88
C LYS A 113 4.13 -4.79 8.84
N PHE A 114 4.06 -4.41 7.56
CA PHE A 114 3.83 -5.31 6.45
C PHE A 114 4.85 -5.10 5.35
N HIS A 115 5.39 -6.19 4.82
CA HIS A 115 6.20 -6.19 3.61
C HIS A 115 5.56 -7.12 2.59
N VAL A 116 4.95 -6.54 1.56
CA VAL A 116 4.25 -7.25 0.49
C VAL A 116 5.15 -7.34 -0.74
N PHE A 117 5.26 -8.53 -1.31
CA PHE A 117 6.06 -8.81 -2.49
C PHE A 117 5.51 -9.98 -3.30
N GLY A 118 6.20 -10.34 -4.39
CA GLY A 118 5.84 -11.48 -5.22
C GLY A 118 7.09 -12.14 -5.79
N HIS A 119 7.16 -12.22 -7.12
CA HIS A 119 8.29 -12.73 -7.91
C HIS A 119 8.51 -14.25 -7.82
N ILE A 120 8.43 -14.84 -6.62
CA ILE A 120 8.65 -16.27 -6.41
C ILE A 120 7.30 -16.97 -6.25
N HIS A 121 6.88 -17.67 -7.31
CA HIS A 121 5.52 -18.21 -7.44
C HIS A 121 5.24 -19.41 -6.51
N ASP A 122 6.27 -20.16 -6.10
CA ASP A 122 6.13 -21.39 -5.28
C ASP A 122 5.78 -21.16 -3.81
N ARG A 123 5.93 -19.92 -3.34
CA ARG A 123 5.91 -19.58 -1.92
C ARG A 123 4.91 -18.50 -1.60
N HIS A 124 3.78 -18.50 -2.32
CA HIS A 124 2.60 -17.75 -1.95
C HIS A 124 2.24 -18.00 -0.48
N GLY A 125 1.93 -16.93 0.26
CA GLY A 125 1.58 -17.01 1.68
C GLY A 125 2.28 -15.94 2.50
N ALA A 126 2.34 -16.16 3.81
CA ALA A 126 2.91 -15.20 4.75
C ALA A 126 3.82 -15.85 5.79
N THR A 127 4.81 -15.08 6.25
CA THR A 127 5.70 -15.40 7.39
C THR A 127 5.87 -14.16 8.26
N THR A 128 6.45 -14.29 9.45
CA THR A 128 6.73 -13.14 10.32
C THR A 128 8.01 -13.33 11.12
N ASN A 129 8.67 -12.23 11.44
CA ASN A 129 9.76 -12.16 12.42
C ASN A 129 9.28 -11.68 13.81
N GLY A 130 7.96 -11.58 14.02
CA GLY A 130 7.34 -11.05 15.24
C GLY A 130 7.03 -9.55 15.20
N HIS A 131 7.61 -8.79 14.26
CA HIS A 131 7.33 -7.36 14.06
C HIS A 131 6.77 -7.07 12.66
N THR A 132 7.47 -7.53 11.62
CA THR A 132 7.05 -7.44 10.23
C THR A 132 6.35 -8.73 9.81
N THR A 133 5.20 -8.58 9.16
CA THR A 133 4.54 -9.66 8.41
C THR A 133 4.97 -9.58 6.95
N PHE A 134 5.63 -10.63 6.47
CA PHE A 134 6.13 -10.76 5.11
C PHE A 134 5.14 -11.55 4.28
N ILE A 135 4.62 -10.94 3.20
CA ILE A 135 3.53 -11.50 2.40
C ILE A 135 4.00 -11.68 0.97
N ASN A 136 4.14 -12.91 0.53
CA ASN A 136 4.31 -13.24 -0.88
C ASN A 136 2.92 -13.38 -1.52
N ALA A 137 2.51 -12.35 -2.24
CA ALA A 137 1.23 -12.24 -2.92
C ALA A 137 1.28 -12.70 -4.39
N SER A 138 2.21 -13.59 -4.77
CA SER A 138 2.28 -14.14 -6.13
C SER A 138 0.98 -14.89 -6.47
N ILE A 139 0.22 -14.40 -7.45
CA ILE A 139 -1.08 -14.98 -7.84
C ILE A 139 -0.93 -16.16 -8.81
N CYS A 140 0.16 -16.17 -9.58
CA CYS A 140 0.40 -17.15 -10.62
C CYS A 140 1.29 -18.28 -10.14
N ASP A 141 1.16 -19.46 -10.76
CA ASP A 141 2.17 -20.50 -10.74
C ASP A 141 3.28 -20.24 -11.79
N HIS A 142 4.28 -21.13 -11.89
CA HIS A 142 5.35 -21.02 -12.91
C HIS A 142 4.89 -21.14 -14.36
N LYS A 143 3.71 -21.71 -14.59
CA LYS A 143 3.10 -21.82 -15.91
C LYS A 143 2.23 -20.59 -16.22
N LEU A 144 2.22 -19.61 -15.32
CA LEU A 144 1.42 -18.38 -15.39
C LEU A 144 -0.09 -18.61 -15.28
N ASN A 145 -0.52 -19.73 -14.71
CA ASN A 145 -1.92 -19.94 -14.36
C ASN A 145 -2.24 -19.19 -13.06
N VAL A 146 -3.37 -18.49 -13.02
CA VAL A 146 -3.84 -17.77 -11.83
C VAL A 146 -4.45 -18.78 -10.85
N ASN A 147 -3.62 -19.34 -9.99
CA ASN A 147 -3.99 -20.43 -9.09
C ASN A 147 -4.03 -20.02 -7.61
N ASN A 148 -3.27 -19.00 -7.23
CA ASN A 148 -3.17 -18.60 -5.83
C ASN A 148 -4.23 -17.52 -5.52
N PRO A 149 -5.05 -17.70 -4.48
CA PRO A 149 -6.08 -16.73 -4.11
C PRO A 149 -5.45 -15.42 -3.58
N PRO A 150 -6.17 -14.29 -3.63
CA PRO A 150 -5.74 -13.07 -2.96
C PRO A 150 -5.54 -13.29 -1.46
N ILE A 151 -4.49 -12.69 -0.89
CA ILE A 151 -4.26 -12.66 0.56
C ILE A 151 -4.91 -11.39 1.11
N ILE A 152 -5.81 -11.57 2.08
CA ILE A 152 -6.50 -10.49 2.77
C ILE A 152 -5.86 -10.31 4.15
N PHE A 153 -5.56 -9.07 4.51
CA PHE A 153 -5.05 -8.72 5.83
C PHE A 153 -5.57 -7.36 6.28
N ASP A 154 -5.72 -7.20 7.59
CA ASP A 154 -6.25 -5.98 8.21
C ASP A 154 -5.12 -5.08 8.71
N ILE A 155 -5.29 -3.78 8.51
CA ILE A 155 -4.42 -2.76 9.09
C ILE A 155 -5.28 -1.79 9.90
N PRO A 156 -5.03 -1.62 11.21
CA PRO A 156 -5.72 -0.62 11.99
C PRO A 156 -5.31 0.77 11.51
N LEU A 157 -6.30 1.66 11.34
CA LEU A 157 -6.03 3.04 11.02
C LEU A 157 -5.31 3.74 12.20
N PRO A 158 -4.41 4.70 11.93
CA PRO A 158 -3.86 5.55 12.96
C PRO A 158 -4.96 6.29 13.73
N TYR A 159 -4.68 6.63 14.98
CA TYR A 159 -5.62 7.38 15.81
C TYR A 159 -6.07 8.67 15.12
N GLY A 160 -7.38 8.92 15.11
CA GLY A 160 -7.99 10.09 14.47
C GLY A 160 -8.19 10.00 12.96
N GLN A 161 -7.83 8.87 12.32
CA GLN A 161 -8.09 8.65 10.89
C GLN A 161 -9.36 7.80 10.69
N SER A 162 -10.16 8.14 9.67
CA SER A 162 -11.32 7.37 9.23
C SER A 162 -11.32 7.22 7.71
N LYS A 163 -12.07 6.24 7.19
CA LYS A 163 -12.25 6.02 5.74
C LYS A 163 -13.31 6.93 5.10
N THR A 164 -13.93 7.80 5.88
CA THR A 164 -15.00 8.68 5.40
C THR A 164 -14.37 9.88 4.70
N ASP A 165 -14.75 10.11 3.44
CA ASP A 165 -14.38 11.32 2.73
C ASP A 165 -14.86 12.54 3.52
N SER A 166 -13.95 13.47 3.82
CA SER A 166 -14.25 14.78 4.42
C SER A 166 -14.97 15.72 3.44
N SER A 167 -15.68 15.21 2.44
CA SER A 167 -16.29 15.99 1.35
C SER A 167 -17.80 15.77 1.14
N SER A 168 -18.54 15.36 2.18
CA SER A 168 -20.02 15.37 2.12
C SER A 168 -20.73 16.08 3.28
N GLU A 169 -20.08 16.97 4.02
CA GLU A 169 -20.78 17.87 4.95
C GLU A 169 -20.72 19.32 4.47
N VAL A 170 -21.61 19.67 3.54
CA VAL A 170 -22.09 21.05 3.40
C VAL A 170 -23.61 21.05 3.26
N SER A 171 -24.22 21.79 4.19
CA SER A 171 -25.56 22.41 4.20
C SER A 171 -26.81 21.52 4.24
N SER A 172 -27.39 21.40 5.43
CA SER A 172 -28.72 21.95 5.65
C SER A 172 -28.75 22.67 7.01
N GLU A 173 -28.70 23.99 6.94
CA GLU A 173 -28.81 24.91 8.07
C GLU A 173 -30.12 24.70 8.83
N ALA A 174 -30.02 24.89 10.14
CA ALA A 174 -31.15 25.09 11.03
C ALA A 174 -31.95 26.31 10.57
N SER A 175 -33.25 26.13 10.32
CA SER A 175 -34.21 27.24 10.35
C SER A 175 -34.98 27.17 11.66
N SER A 176 -34.53 27.94 12.63
CA SER A 176 -35.33 28.38 13.76
C SER A 176 -36.08 29.65 13.36
N GLU A 177 -37.37 29.55 13.06
CA GLU A 177 -38.27 30.70 13.04
C GLU A 177 -39.19 30.64 14.26
N GLN A 178 -38.95 31.57 15.20
CA GLN A 178 -39.93 32.02 16.19
C GLN A 178 -40.71 33.19 15.59
N MET A 179 -42.04 33.12 15.63
CA MET A 179 -43.03 34.22 15.68
C MET A 179 -44.39 33.54 15.95
N SER A 180 -45.33 33.99 16.79
CA SER A 180 -45.49 35.22 17.56
C SER A 180 -46.48 34.98 18.72
N MET A 181 -46.55 35.97 19.61
CA MET A 181 -47.36 36.05 20.83
C MET A 181 -48.89 35.96 20.60
N SER A 182 -49.59 35.40 21.58
CA SER A 182 -50.98 35.78 21.88
C SER A 182 -51.23 35.68 23.39
N SER A 183 -51.70 36.80 23.94
CA SER A 183 -51.98 37.13 25.34
C SER A 183 -53.34 36.65 25.84
N ALA A 184 -53.42 36.21 27.10
CA ALA A 184 -54.58 36.31 28.01
C ALA A 184 -54.13 35.80 29.41
N SER A 185 -53.85 36.66 30.41
CA SER A 185 -54.75 37.33 31.37
C SER A 185 -55.01 36.54 32.67
N LEU A 186 -54.48 37.08 33.79
CA LEU A 186 -54.96 37.11 35.21
C LEU A 186 -55.21 35.76 35.91
N SER A 187 -54.78 35.48 37.16
CA SER A 187 -54.79 36.30 38.38
C SER A 187 -53.77 35.82 39.45
N PRO A 188 -53.47 36.61 40.51
CA PRO A 188 -52.59 36.23 41.61
C PRO A 188 -53.35 35.68 42.83
N PHE A 189 -52.75 34.74 43.56
CA PHE A 189 -53.06 34.35 44.94
C PHE A 189 -51.70 33.98 45.57
N GLU A 190 -51.07 34.92 46.26
CA GLU A 190 -51.08 35.14 47.72
C GLU A 190 -50.02 34.31 48.46
N GLU A 191 -49.24 35.05 49.25
CA GLU A 191 -48.09 34.68 50.07
C GLU A 191 -48.45 33.89 51.34
N ASP A 192 -47.40 33.29 51.91
CA ASP A 192 -47.09 33.10 53.34
C ASP A 192 -46.67 31.64 53.60
N SER A 193 -45.71 31.29 54.46
CA SER A 193 -44.57 31.90 55.15
C SER A 193 -43.99 30.75 55.99
N ASP A 194 -42.67 30.73 56.21
CA ASP A 194 -41.87 29.83 57.08
C ASP A 194 -41.62 28.37 56.66
#